data_AF-A0A835HWJ8-F1
#
_entry.id   AF-A0A835HWJ8-F1
#
_cell.length_a   1.000
_cell.length_b   1.000
_cell.length_c   1.000
_cell.angle_alpha   90.00
_cell.angle_beta   90.00
_cell.angle_gamma   90.00
#
_symmetry.space_group_name_H-M   'P 1'
#
loop_
_entity.id
_entity.type
_entity.pdbx_description
1 polymer ?
#
loop_
_entity_poly.entity_id
_entity_poly.type
_entity_poly.pdbx_seq_one_letter_code
_entity_poly.pdbx_strand_id
1 'polypeptide(L)'
;MVFVFFGIDFVQSLIPLRPIEEEEDRFITRLRPSLIPPPKTFTHSSEDDDEEGIIDSVVSGTTPSYSLESKLGDCKRAASIRQEALQRVTGKSLIGLPLDGFDYESILGQCCEMPVGYVQIPVGITGPLLLNRTEYSVPMATTEGCLVASTNRGCKAIRVVERCND
;
A
#
# COMPACT_ATOMS: atom_id res chain seq x y z
N MET A 1 27.86 21.50 11.37
CA MET A 1 26.64 21.40 10.55
C MET A 1 26.49 19.94 10.16
N VAL A 2 25.82 19.16 11.00
CA VAL A 2 25.65 17.70 10.81
C VAL A 2 24.25 17.51 10.21
N PHE A 3 24.21 17.15 8.93
CA PHE A 3 23.01 16.63 8.29
C PHE A 3 22.77 15.23 8.86
N VAL A 4 21.88 15.11 9.85
CA VAL A 4 21.35 13.81 10.27
C VAL A 4 20.34 13.40 9.20
N PHE A 5 20.79 12.56 8.26
CA PHE A 5 19.90 11.77 7.41
C PHE A 5 19.14 10.81 8.33
N PHE A 6 17.87 11.11 8.61
CA PHE A 6 16.97 10.14 9.22
C PHE A 6 16.66 9.08 8.17
N GLY A 7 17.38 7.97 8.30
CA GLY A 7 17.31 6.80 7.46
C GLY A 7 15.95 6.12 7.48
N ILE A 8 15.77 5.36 6.41
CA ILE A 8 14.62 4.58 6.02
C ILE A 8 14.63 3.27 6.84
N ASP A 9 14.28 3.34 8.13
CA ASP A 9 14.14 2.14 8.98
C ASP A 9 12.69 1.61 9.03
N PHE A 10 11.77 2.18 8.25
CA PHE A 10 10.35 1.81 8.30
C PHE A 10 10.00 0.43 7.68
N VAL A 11 10.99 -0.38 7.30
CA VAL A 11 10.77 -1.72 6.71
C VAL A 11 11.49 -2.85 7.46
N GLN A 12 11.94 -2.63 8.70
CA GLN A 12 12.46 -3.72 9.53
C GLN A 12 11.59 -3.95 10.78
N SER A 13 11.04 -5.15 10.83
CA SER A 13 10.54 -5.84 12.02
C SER A 13 9.19 -5.40 12.59
N LEU A 14 8.20 -6.20 12.21
CA LEU A 14 7.25 -6.82 13.13
C LEU A 14 7.92 -7.17 14.50
N ILE A 15 7.15 -7.08 15.59
CA ILE A 15 7.38 -7.55 17.00
C ILE A 15 8.18 -6.56 17.93
N PRO A 16 7.99 -6.51 19.28
CA PRO A 16 7.39 -5.38 20.00
C PRO A 16 8.30 -4.75 21.08
N LEU A 17 8.20 -3.44 21.34
CA LEU A 17 8.80 -2.85 22.54
C LEU A 17 7.75 -2.04 23.33
N ARG A 18 7.49 -2.49 24.55
CA ARG A 18 6.84 -1.75 25.65
C ARG A 18 7.92 -1.05 26.50
N PRO A 19 7.57 -0.12 27.38
CA PRO A 19 6.68 1.03 27.21
C PRO A 19 7.41 2.34 27.54
N ILE A 20 6.94 3.46 26.99
CA ILE A 20 7.19 4.79 27.57
C ILE A 20 5.82 5.29 28.02
N GLU A 21 5.71 5.55 29.32
CA GLU A 21 4.53 6.06 29.98
C GLU A 21 4.33 7.54 29.63
N GLU A 22 3.15 7.90 29.12
CA GLU A 22 2.46 9.16 29.41
C GLU A 22 1.00 9.01 28.92
N GLU A 23 0.07 9.14 29.87
CA GLU A 23 -1.38 8.98 29.67
C GLU A 23 -1.99 10.20 28.96
N GLU A 24 -2.68 9.97 27.83
CA GLU A 24 -4.04 10.45 27.51
C GLU A 24 -4.29 10.29 26.01
N ASP A 25 -4.93 9.17 25.60
CA ASP A 25 -5.78 9.10 24.40
C ASP A 25 -6.57 7.77 24.39
N ARG A 26 -7.64 7.73 25.20
CA ARG A 26 -8.47 6.54 25.45
C ARG A 26 -9.40 6.11 24.29
N PHE A 27 -9.22 6.62 23.07
CA PHE A 27 -10.16 6.36 21.96
C PHE A 27 -9.58 5.56 20.77
N ILE A 28 -8.27 5.33 20.68
CA ILE A 28 -7.64 4.66 19.51
C ILE A 28 -7.31 3.17 19.77
N THR A 29 -7.42 2.68 21.01
CA THR A 29 -6.83 1.38 21.39
C THR A 29 -7.68 0.11 21.12
N ARG A 30 -8.78 0.19 20.36
CA ARG A 30 -9.64 -0.99 20.11
C ARG A 30 -9.54 -1.63 18.73
N LEU A 31 -8.72 -1.12 17.82
CA LEU A 31 -8.43 -1.84 16.58
C LEU A 31 -7.21 -2.74 16.82
N ARG A 32 -7.46 -3.99 17.24
CA ARG A 32 -6.47 -5.06 17.08
C ARG A 32 -6.21 -5.21 15.57
N PRO A 33 -4.98 -5.03 15.07
CA PRO A 33 -4.65 -5.51 13.74
C PRO A 33 -4.84 -7.03 13.74
N SER A 34 -5.63 -7.55 12.81
CA SER A 34 -5.66 -8.99 12.56
C SER A 34 -4.23 -9.43 12.21
N LEU A 35 -3.67 -10.31 13.03
CA LEU A 35 -2.40 -10.97 12.75
C LEU A 35 -2.55 -11.67 11.40
N ILE A 36 -1.84 -11.18 10.38
CA ILE A 36 -1.71 -11.86 9.10
C ILE A 36 -1.07 -13.22 9.42
N PRO A 37 -1.69 -14.36 9.05
CA PRO A 37 -1.11 -15.66 9.30
C PRO A 37 0.24 -15.81 8.54
N PRO A 38 1.17 -16.63 9.04
CA PRO A 38 2.43 -16.89 8.35
C PRO A 38 2.17 -17.41 6.93
N PRO A 39 3.12 -17.16 5.98
CA PRO A 39 2.97 -17.57 4.59
C PRO A 39 2.68 -19.07 4.53
N LYS A 40 1.51 -19.43 3.99
CA LYS A 40 1.16 -20.82 3.73
C LYS A 40 2.08 -21.32 2.63
N THR A 41 2.85 -22.36 2.95
CA THR A 41 3.61 -23.14 1.99
C THR A 41 2.64 -23.73 0.98
N PHE A 42 2.89 -23.51 -0.31
CA PHE A 42 2.07 -23.99 -1.42
C PHE A 42 1.81 -25.50 -1.31
N THR A 43 0.54 -25.86 -1.21
CA THR A 43 0.04 -27.22 -1.39
C THR A 43 -0.44 -27.34 -2.83
N HIS A 44 0.28 -28.12 -3.65
CA HIS A 44 -0.07 -28.37 -5.04
C HIS A 44 -1.48 -28.96 -5.18
N SER A 45 -2.30 -28.33 -6.01
CA SER A 45 -3.62 -28.81 -6.39
C SER A 45 -3.75 -28.80 -7.91
N SER A 46 -4.61 -29.65 -8.47
CA SER A 46 -4.73 -29.95 -9.90
C SER A 46 -5.09 -28.78 -10.83
N GLU A 47 -5.24 -27.56 -10.31
CA GLU A 47 -5.48 -26.33 -11.08
C GLU A 47 -4.15 -25.62 -11.46
N ASP A 48 -3.03 -26.03 -10.87
CA ASP A 48 -1.70 -25.44 -11.07
C ASP A 48 -1.11 -25.73 -12.46
N ASP A 49 -1.44 -26.88 -13.05
CA ASP A 49 -0.90 -27.31 -14.37
C ASP A 49 -1.37 -26.40 -15.52
N ASP A 50 -2.57 -25.81 -15.40
CA ASP A 50 -3.09 -24.87 -16.38
C ASP A 50 -2.40 -23.50 -16.27
N GLU A 51 -2.01 -23.08 -15.07
CA GLU A 51 -1.37 -21.78 -14.84
C GLU A 51 0.04 -21.73 -15.42
N GLU A 52 0.84 -22.76 -15.18
CA GLU A 52 2.21 -22.85 -15.68
C GLU A 52 2.26 -22.75 -17.22
N GLY A 53 1.34 -23.45 -17.90
CA GLY A 53 1.24 -23.39 -19.37
C GLY A 53 0.83 -22.01 -19.90
N ILE A 54 -0.03 -21.29 -19.17
CA ILE A 54 -0.41 -19.91 -19.53
C ILE A 54 0.77 -18.97 -19.32
N ILE A 55 1.51 -19.11 -18.21
CA ILE A 55 2.69 -18.29 -17.91
C ILE A 55 3.73 -18.46 -19.02
N ASP A 56 4.06 -19.69 -19.41
CA ASP A 56 5.01 -19.96 -20.49
C ASP A 56 4.53 -19.42 -21.85
N SER A 57 3.22 -19.48 -22.12
CA SER A 57 2.63 -18.89 -23.31
C SER A 57 2.74 -17.36 -23.34
N VAL A 58 2.69 -16.72 -22.17
CA VAL A 58 2.87 -15.27 -22.02
C VAL A 58 4.35 -14.90 -22.14
N VAL A 59 5.24 -15.66 -21.51
CA VAL A 59 6.71 -15.45 -21.58
C VAL A 59 7.23 -15.63 -23.01
N SER A 60 6.73 -16.63 -23.73
CA SER A 60 7.07 -16.86 -25.15
C SER A 60 6.45 -15.84 -26.11
N GLY A 61 5.51 -14.99 -25.65
CA GLY A 61 4.82 -14.00 -26.46
C GLY A 61 3.68 -14.56 -27.33
N THR A 62 3.33 -15.83 -27.18
CA THR A 62 2.21 -16.47 -27.90
C THR A 62 0.87 -15.89 -27.44
N THR A 63 0.71 -15.69 -26.13
CA THR A 63 -0.48 -15.04 -25.55
C THR A 63 -0.13 -13.60 -25.15
N PRO A 64 -0.85 -12.59 -25.68
CA PRO A 64 -0.61 -11.21 -25.27
C PRO A 64 -1.14 -10.95 -23.85
N SER A 65 -0.28 -10.38 -22.99
CA SER A 65 -0.57 -10.14 -21.56
C SER A 65 -1.76 -9.24 -21.30
N TYR A 66 -2.11 -8.33 -22.22
CA TYR A 66 -3.27 -7.42 -22.06
C TYR A 66 -4.62 -8.13 -22.24
N SER A 67 -4.63 -9.37 -22.76
CA SER A 67 -5.85 -10.15 -23.01
C SER A 67 -6.19 -11.12 -21.87
N LEU A 68 -5.37 -11.16 -20.81
CA LEU A 68 -5.51 -12.16 -19.76
C LEU A 68 -6.80 -11.97 -18.96
N GLU A 69 -7.17 -10.73 -18.65
CA GLU A 69 -8.38 -10.40 -17.90
C GLU A 69 -9.65 -10.88 -18.65
N SER A 70 -9.71 -10.67 -19.97
CA SER A 70 -10.87 -11.07 -20.78
C SER A 70 -10.92 -12.58 -21.05
N LYS A 71 -9.76 -13.25 -21.15
CA LYS A 71 -9.68 -14.69 -21.39
C LYS A 71 -9.95 -15.51 -20.13
N LEU A 72 -9.42 -15.08 -18.99
CA LEU A 72 -9.52 -15.81 -17.73
C LEU A 72 -10.77 -15.46 -16.94
N GLY A 73 -11.35 -14.28 -17.16
CA GLY A 73 -12.50 -13.79 -16.42
C GLY A 73 -12.21 -13.47 -14.94
N ASP A 74 -10.95 -13.60 -14.52
CA ASP A 74 -10.47 -13.29 -13.17
C ASP A 74 -9.28 -12.32 -13.27
N CYS A 75 -9.52 -11.08 -12.85
CA CYS A 75 -8.54 -10.00 -12.93
C CYS A 75 -7.36 -10.21 -11.97
N LYS A 76 -7.59 -10.83 -10.80
CA LYS A 76 -6.56 -11.11 -9.82
C LYS A 76 -5.64 -12.22 -10.33
N ARG A 77 -6.22 -13.28 -10.88
CA ARG A 77 -5.46 -14.37 -11.50
C ARG A 77 -4.64 -13.88 -12.69
N ALA A 78 -5.21 -13.05 -13.54
CA ALA A 78 -4.50 -12.41 -14.64
C ALA A 78 -3.29 -11.58 -14.17
N ALA A 79 -3.45 -10.81 -13.08
CA ALA A 79 -2.36 -10.06 -12.47
C ALA A 79 -1.26 -10.98 -11.90
N SER A 80 -1.62 -12.11 -11.30
CA SER A 80 -0.68 -13.12 -10.78
C SER A 80 0.19 -13.72 -11.89
N ILE A 81 -0.46 -14.23 -12.95
CA ILE A 81 0.22 -14.80 -14.13
C ILE A 81 1.16 -13.78 -14.75
N ARG A 82 0.72 -12.53 -14.85
CA ARG A 82 1.55 -11.43 -15.38
C ARG A 82 2.73 -11.11 -14.48
N GLN A 83 2.53 -11.08 -13.17
CA GLN A 83 3.60 -10.86 -12.19
C GLN A 83 4.66 -11.95 -12.30
N GLU A 84 4.25 -13.21 -12.47
CA GLU A 84 5.18 -14.33 -12.62
C GLU A 84 5.90 -14.31 -13.97
N ALA A 85 5.18 -14.09 -15.07
CA ALA A 85 5.79 -13.93 -16.38
C ALA A 85 6.80 -12.79 -16.41
N LEU A 86 6.51 -11.66 -15.75
CA LEU A 86 7.42 -10.53 -15.64
C LEU A 86 8.68 -10.88 -14.84
N GLN A 87 8.56 -11.66 -13.76
CA GLN A 87 9.71 -12.16 -13.00
C GLN A 87 10.62 -13.04 -13.87
N ARG A 88 10.03 -13.95 -14.66
CA ARG A 88 10.79 -14.83 -15.58
C ARG A 88 11.50 -14.04 -16.68
N VAL A 89 10.81 -13.08 -17.30
CA VAL A 89 11.36 -12.26 -18.39
C VAL A 89 12.48 -11.34 -17.89
N THR A 90 12.32 -10.73 -16.72
CA THR A 90 13.30 -9.77 -16.18
C THR A 90 14.41 -10.41 -15.37
N GLY A 91 14.23 -11.66 -14.93
CA GLY A 91 15.12 -12.34 -13.99
C GLY A 91 15.18 -11.66 -12.61
N LYS A 92 14.25 -10.74 -12.31
CA LYS A 92 14.19 -10.00 -11.05
C LYS A 92 12.99 -10.45 -10.25
N SER A 93 13.20 -10.60 -8.94
CA SER A 93 12.10 -10.87 -8.03
C SER A 93 11.22 -9.64 -7.83
N LEU A 94 9.91 -9.85 -7.77
CA LEU A 94 8.92 -8.82 -7.45
C LEU A 94 8.42 -8.90 -6.00
N ILE A 95 9.22 -9.51 -5.11
CA ILE A 95 8.97 -9.52 -3.66
C ILE A 95 8.83 -8.06 -3.19
N GLY A 96 7.63 -7.71 -2.70
CA GLY A 96 7.28 -6.35 -2.29
C GLY A 96 6.06 -5.77 -3.02
N LEU A 97 5.61 -6.41 -4.11
CA LEU A 97 4.36 -6.10 -4.79
C LEU A 97 3.28 -7.14 -4.42
N PRO A 98 2.46 -6.90 -3.38
CA PRO A 98 1.38 -7.79 -3.02
C PRO A 98 0.30 -7.88 -4.12
N LEU A 99 -0.37 -9.02 -4.16
CA LEU A 99 -1.56 -9.29 -4.99
C LEU A 99 -2.84 -9.44 -4.17
N ASP A 100 -2.73 -9.69 -2.86
CA ASP A 100 -3.89 -9.90 -2.00
C ASP A 100 -4.40 -8.59 -1.39
N GLY A 101 -5.70 -8.50 -1.09
CA GLY A 101 -6.27 -7.34 -0.40
C GLY A 101 -6.57 -6.13 -1.30
N PHE A 102 -6.51 -6.30 -2.62
CA PHE A 102 -6.87 -5.30 -3.62
C PHE A 102 -7.95 -5.82 -4.57
N ASP A 103 -8.93 -4.97 -4.90
CA ASP A 103 -9.99 -5.30 -5.85
C ASP A 103 -9.59 -4.90 -7.27
N TYR A 104 -9.10 -5.89 -8.03
CA TYR A 104 -8.64 -5.70 -9.40
C TYR A 104 -9.78 -5.48 -10.41
N GLU A 105 -11.01 -5.89 -10.09
CA GLU A 105 -12.15 -5.65 -10.99
C GLU A 105 -12.50 -4.17 -11.03
N SER A 106 -12.38 -3.48 -9.89
CA SER A 106 -12.69 -2.04 -9.78
C SER A 106 -11.80 -1.13 -10.63
N ILE A 107 -10.58 -1.55 -10.96
CA ILE A 107 -9.63 -0.73 -11.74
C ILE A 107 -9.65 -1.03 -13.23
N LEU A 108 -10.22 -2.17 -13.64
CA LEU A 108 -10.16 -2.65 -15.01
C LEU A 108 -10.86 -1.67 -15.96
N GLY A 109 -10.10 -1.13 -16.92
CA GLY A 109 -10.61 -0.18 -17.92
C GLY A 109 -10.96 1.21 -17.36
N GLN A 110 -10.56 1.50 -16.11
CA GLN A 110 -10.78 2.80 -15.47
C GLN A 110 -9.46 3.50 -15.12
N CYS A 111 -8.60 2.82 -14.35
CA CYS A 111 -7.46 3.47 -13.68
C CYS A 111 -6.10 2.92 -14.11
N CYS A 112 -6.00 1.63 -14.43
CA CYS A 112 -4.74 0.98 -14.72
C CYS A 112 -4.94 -0.22 -15.64
N GLU A 113 -4.14 -0.30 -16.70
CA GLU A 113 -4.05 -1.45 -17.59
C GLU A 113 -2.92 -2.38 -17.16
N MET A 114 -3.12 -3.69 -17.36
CA MET A 114 -2.13 -4.73 -17.10
C MET A 114 -1.50 -4.70 -15.68
N PRO A 115 -2.31 -4.72 -14.60
CA PRO A 115 -1.79 -4.70 -13.24
C PRO A 115 -0.91 -5.91 -12.91
N VAL A 116 0.14 -5.70 -12.12
CA VAL A 116 1.06 -6.76 -11.62
C VAL A 116 1.17 -6.77 -10.08
N GLY A 117 0.27 -6.04 -9.41
CA GLY A 117 0.36 -5.76 -7.98
C GLY A 117 -0.05 -4.33 -7.68
N TYR A 118 0.16 -3.90 -6.44
CA TYR A 118 -0.05 -2.53 -6.00
C TYR A 118 1.02 -2.12 -4.98
N VAL A 119 1.16 -0.81 -4.76
CA VAL A 119 2.09 -0.26 -3.76
C VAL A 119 1.28 0.35 -2.62
N GLN A 120 1.62 -0.01 -1.40
CA GLN A 120 1.03 0.56 -0.20
C GLN A 120 1.75 1.87 0.15
N ILE A 121 1.00 2.96 0.32
CA ILE A 121 1.53 4.27 0.74
C ILE A 121 1.01 4.58 2.14
N PRO A 122 1.90 4.89 3.12
CA PRO A 122 1.46 5.29 4.45
C PRO A 122 0.57 6.55 4.39
N VAL A 123 -0.53 6.53 5.13
CA VAL A 123 -1.46 7.67 5.23
C VAL A 123 -1.49 8.17 6.67
N GLY A 124 -1.07 9.42 6.87
CA GLY A 124 -1.20 10.14 8.14
C GLY A 124 -2.41 11.08 8.14
N ILE A 125 -2.83 11.53 9.32
CA ILE A 125 -3.87 12.54 9.48
C ILE A 125 -3.22 13.83 10.02
N THR A 126 -3.55 14.95 9.39
CA THR A 126 -3.13 16.29 9.81
C THR A 126 -4.34 17.12 10.20
N GLY A 127 -4.29 17.83 11.34
CA GLY A 127 -5.35 18.77 11.70
C GLY A 127 -5.65 18.89 13.20
N PRO A 128 -6.73 19.59 13.55
CA PRO A 128 -7.69 20.17 12.60
C PRO A 128 -7.12 21.42 11.91
N LEU A 129 -7.35 21.57 10.61
CA LEU A 129 -7.09 22.79 9.83
C LEU A 129 -8.34 23.66 9.88
N LEU A 130 -8.23 24.86 10.44
CA LEU A 130 -9.33 25.83 10.46
C LEU A 130 -9.32 26.61 9.14
N LEU A 131 -10.37 26.44 8.33
CA LEU A 131 -10.55 27.14 7.08
C LEU A 131 -12.01 27.60 6.98
N ASN A 132 -12.25 28.88 6.72
CA ASN A 132 -13.61 29.45 6.63
C ASN A 132 -14.49 29.07 7.83
N ARG A 133 -13.95 29.21 9.05
CA ARG A 133 -14.63 28.87 10.32
C ARG A 133 -15.01 27.38 10.46
N THR A 134 -14.49 26.50 9.61
CA THR A 134 -14.74 25.04 9.67
C THR A 134 -13.44 24.30 9.92
N GLU A 135 -13.48 23.29 10.77
CA GLU A 135 -12.32 22.45 11.08
C GLU A 135 -12.28 21.20 10.20
N TYR A 136 -11.11 20.91 9.63
CA TYR A 136 -10.89 19.77 8.74
C TYR A 136 -9.76 18.86 9.24
N SER A 137 -10.01 17.55 9.22
CA SER A 137 -8.96 16.53 9.35
C SER A 137 -8.53 16.10 7.95
N VAL A 138 -7.27 16.34 7.60
CA VAL A 138 -6.74 16.13 6.26
C VAL A 138 -5.94 14.82 6.21
N PRO A 139 -6.40 13.79 5.49
CA PRO A 139 -5.59 12.60 5.23
C PRO A 139 -4.48 12.94 4.22
N MET A 140 -3.26 12.50 4.50
CA MET A 140 -2.07 12.74 3.68
C MET A 140 -1.33 11.42 3.44
N ALA A 141 -1.29 10.97 2.18
CA ALA A 141 -0.47 9.83 1.77
C ALA A 141 0.95 10.31 1.45
N THR A 142 1.97 9.85 2.18
CA THR A 142 3.36 10.25 1.94
C THR A 142 4.35 9.23 2.48
N THR A 143 5.51 9.16 1.82
CA THR A 143 6.71 8.46 2.31
C THR A 143 7.76 9.44 2.85
N GLU A 144 7.53 10.75 2.76
CA GLU A 144 8.44 11.79 3.25
C GLU A 144 8.37 11.92 4.78
N GLY A 145 9.52 11.72 5.43
CA GLY A 145 9.66 11.91 6.87
C GLY A 145 9.32 13.34 7.30
N CYS A 146 8.76 13.49 8.50
CA CYS A 146 8.38 14.76 9.11
C CYS A 146 7.31 15.60 8.36
N LEU A 147 6.90 15.26 7.13
CA LEU A 147 5.95 16.06 6.36
C LEU A 147 4.62 16.23 7.09
N VAL A 148 3.97 15.12 7.47
CA VAL A 148 2.70 15.11 8.22
C VAL A 148 2.82 15.91 9.52
N ALA A 149 3.88 15.67 10.30
CA ALA A 149 4.10 16.37 11.57
C ALA A 149 4.37 17.87 11.38
N SER A 150 5.08 18.26 10.32
CA SER A 150 5.31 19.66 9.96
C SER A 150 4.02 20.36 9.59
N THR A 151 3.21 19.76 8.70
CA THR A 151 1.91 20.30 8.30
C THR A 151 0.96 20.41 9.51
N ASN A 152 1.01 19.46 10.44
CA ASN A 152 0.22 19.52 11.67
C ASN A 152 0.60 20.70 12.58
N ARG A 153 1.90 20.99 12.71
CA ARG A 153 2.37 22.21 13.39
C ARG A 153 1.89 23.47 12.68
N GLY A 154 1.89 23.47 11.34
CA GLY A 154 1.31 24.54 10.53
C GLY A 154 -0.18 24.76 10.81
N CYS A 155 -0.98 23.69 10.85
CA CYS A 155 -2.42 23.76 11.17
C CYS A 155 -2.67 24.36 12.56
N LYS A 156 -1.83 24.00 13.55
CA LYS A 156 -1.88 24.60 14.89
C LYS A 156 -1.58 26.10 14.87
N ALA A 157 -0.58 26.52 14.10
CA ALA A 157 -0.23 27.93 13.96
C ALA A 157 -1.36 28.73 13.28
N ILE A 158 -1.94 28.22 12.19
CA ILE A 158 -3.05 28.85 11.47
C ILE A 158 -4.25 29.06 12.40
N ARG A 159 -4.63 28.04 13.19
CA ARG A 159 -5.73 28.15 14.15
C ARG A 159 -5.53 29.31 15.13
N VAL A 160 -4.30 29.52 15.61
CA VAL A 160 -4.00 30.60 16.57
C VAL A 160 -4.19 31.96 15.92
N VAL A 161 -3.75 32.13 14.67
CA VAL A 161 -3.89 33.40 13.94
C VAL A 161 -5.36 33.70 13.61
N GLU A 162 -6.11 32.72 13.11
CA GLU A 162 -7.53 32.88 12.77
C GLU A 162 -8.38 33.24 13.99
N ARG A 163 -8.06 32.73 15.18
CA ARG A 163 -8.74 33.10 16.43
C ARG A 163 -8.49 34.53 16.89
N CYS A 164 -7.46 35.19 16.40
CA CYS A 164 -7.18 36.60 16.70
C CYS A 164 -7.86 37.56 15.70
N ASN A 165 -8.47 37.05 14.63
CA ASN A 165 -9.22 37.83 13.64
C ASN A 165 -10.73 37.93 13.92
N ASP A 166 -11.19 37.30 15.01
CA ASP A 166 -12.54 37.48 15.60
C ASP A 166 -12.47 38.40 16.82
#